data_AF-A0A7W8WZL2-F1
#
_entry.id   AF-A0A7W8WZL2-F1
#
_cell.length_a   1.000
_cell.length_b   1.000
_cell.length_c   1.000
_cell.angle_alpha   90.00
_cell.angle_beta   90.00
_cell.angle_gamma   90.00
#
_symmetry.space_group_name_H-M   'P 1'
#
loop_
_entity.id
_entity.type
_entity.pdbx_description
1 polymer ?
#
loop_
_entity_poly.entity_id
_entity_poly.type
_entity_poly.pdbx_seq_one_letter_code
_entity_poly.pdbx_strand_id
1 'polypeptide(L)'
;MTKRRSRTNPQLAEDNEWLRRLDRISLAVDAWRKRAENPTSPEHGSSLAADSMEGLSVENPIWYSMCISSEHLDFAIDAMRATSTMYPTAYMTVARTAFVAAVNAVWMLAPSARQERRERALKLRADDLRVQVTSFRDMKIPDGKPQEARADLLDQLRERQASLQSVAKSLSMTEDVTKIRFNQTKAIDWVAEHMHGVDDDLLIGATQSVWRSGSAAAHAQYHFGIMRVDRNETVRDAGGGSVVRLRGDLDSDVGPALAAAAMTLSEAFRLYDLRRVSHDRT
;
A
#
# COMPACT_ATOMS: atom_id res chain seq x y z
N MET A 1 -7.93 58.69 4.37
CA MET A 1 -6.99 57.60 4.73
C MET A 1 -7.74 56.28 4.74
N THR A 2 -7.81 55.61 3.60
CA THR A 2 -8.56 54.36 3.45
C THR A 2 -7.63 53.20 3.84
N LYS A 3 -7.96 52.50 4.93
CA LYS A 3 -7.21 51.34 5.43
C LYS A 3 -7.15 50.27 4.32
N ARG A 4 -5.95 50.07 3.76
CA ARG A 4 -5.62 49.00 2.83
C ARG A 4 -5.71 47.68 3.61
N ARG A 5 -6.83 46.95 3.47
CA ARG A 5 -6.95 45.58 3.97
C ARG A 5 -5.84 44.75 3.32
N SER A 6 -4.96 44.20 4.15
CA SER A 6 -4.00 43.16 3.75
C SER A 6 -4.78 42.02 3.10
N ARG A 7 -4.60 41.83 1.80
CA ARG A 7 -5.02 40.60 1.11
C ARG A 7 -4.00 39.54 1.52
N THR A 8 -4.33 38.75 2.53
CA THR A 8 -3.64 37.49 2.80
C THR A 8 -3.72 36.65 1.53
N ASN A 9 -2.55 36.28 0.97
CA ASN A 9 -2.47 35.52 -0.26
C ASN A 9 -3.04 34.10 -0.02
N PRO A 10 -4.13 33.67 -0.67
CA PRO A 10 -4.77 32.37 -0.41
C PRO A 10 -3.80 31.19 -0.59
N GLN A 11 -2.91 31.29 -1.59
CA GLN A 11 -1.87 30.29 -1.88
C GLN A 11 -0.95 30.04 -0.67
N LEU A 12 -0.49 31.12 0.01
CA LEU A 12 0.35 30.99 1.20
C LEU A 12 -0.39 30.36 2.39
N ALA A 13 -1.72 30.48 2.46
CA ALA A 13 -2.52 29.89 3.52
C ALA A 13 -2.78 28.38 3.27
N GLU A 14 -2.95 27.98 2.00
CA GLU A 14 -3.10 26.59 1.55
C GLU A 14 -1.78 25.81 1.62
N ASP A 15 -0.66 26.41 1.20
CA ASP A 15 0.69 25.85 1.38
C ASP A 15 0.97 25.54 2.86
N ASN A 16 0.51 26.42 3.75
CA ASN A 16 0.61 26.23 5.19
C ASN A 16 -0.30 25.10 5.72
N GLU A 17 -1.36 24.71 5.02
CA GLU A 17 -2.24 23.63 5.43
C GLU A 17 -1.63 22.26 5.10
N TRP A 18 -1.10 22.08 3.90
CA TRP A 18 -0.45 20.81 3.55
C TRP A 18 0.79 20.53 4.36
N LEU A 19 1.58 21.55 4.69
CA LEU A 19 2.69 21.40 5.64
C LEU A 19 2.20 20.90 7.01
N ARG A 20 1.12 21.50 7.55
CA ARG A 20 0.49 21.03 8.81
C ARG A 20 -0.04 19.60 8.71
N ARG A 21 -0.60 19.21 7.56
CA ARG A 21 -1.07 17.83 7.31
C ARG A 21 0.11 16.85 7.27
N LEU A 22 1.18 17.19 6.54
CA LEU A 22 2.40 16.39 6.47
C LEU A 22 3.07 16.24 7.83
N ASP A 23 3.08 17.28 8.67
CA ASP A 23 3.60 17.18 10.04
C ASP A 23 2.80 16.19 10.88
N ARG A 24 1.46 16.20 10.77
CA ARG A 24 0.62 15.19 11.46
C ARG A 24 0.88 13.78 10.95
N ILE A 25 1.03 13.61 9.63
CA ILE A 25 1.36 12.30 9.05
C ILE A 25 2.75 11.86 9.55
N SER A 26 3.74 12.74 9.55
CA SER A 26 5.10 12.47 10.04
C SER A 26 5.08 12.00 11.49
N LEU A 27 4.33 12.68 12.38
CA LEU A 27 4.22 12.26 13.78
C LEU A 27 3.57 10.87 13.93
N ALA A 28 2.55 10.57 13.13
CA ALA A 28 1.92 9.25 13.13
C ALA A 28 2.87 8.16 12.61
N VAL A 29 3.58 8.44 11.52
CA VAL A 29 4.58 7.54 10.92
C VAL A 29 5.73 7.27 11.89
N ASP A 30 6.23 8.28 12.58
CA ASP A 30 7.24 8.11 13.63
C ASP A 30 6.77 7.17 14.75
N ALA A 31 5.50 7.28 15.16
CA ALA A 31 4.92 6.40 16.17
C ALA A 31 4.78 4.96 15.64
N TRP A 32 4.36 4.78 14.39
CA TRP A 32 4.25 3.46 13.76
C TRP A 32 5.61 2.80 13.53
N ARG A 33 6.65 3.55 13.12
CA ARG A 33 8.02 3.05 12.98
C ARG A 33 8.57 2.53 14.30
N LYS A 34 8.45 3.30 15.38
CA LYS A 34 8.87 2.87 16.74
C LYS A 34 8.14 1.60 17.20
N ARG A 35 6.89 1.45 16.77
CA ARG A 35 6.11 0.25 17.04
C ARG A 35 6.57 -0.95 16.19
N ALA A 36 6.96 -0.73 14.95
CA ALA A 36 7.52 -1.76 14.07
C ALA A 36 8.86 -2.31 14.60
N GLU A 37 9.67 -1.47 15.27
CA GLU A 37 10.90 -1.87 15.96
C GLU A 37 10.66 -2.80 17.16
N ASN A 38 9.46 -2.75 17.76
CA ASN A 38 9.08 -3.50 18.95
C ASN A 38 7.76 -4.26 18.71
N PRO A 39 7.76 -5.29 17.86
CA PRO A 39 6.55 -6.03 17.52
C PRO A 39 5.94 -6.68 18.77
N THR A 40 4.64 -6.48 18.96
CA THR A 40 3.88 -7.08 20.05
C THR A 40 3.03 -8.22 19.50
N SER A 41 3.35 -9.46 19.88
CA SER A 41 2.56 -10.61 19.48
C SER A 41 1.11 -10.51 19.99
N PRO A 42 0.12 -11.11 19.29
CA PRO A 42 -1.25 -11.13 19.73
C PRO A 42 -1.36 -11.93 21.01
N GLU A 43 -2.16 -11.42 21.94
CA GLU A 43 -2.39 -12.06 23.23
C GLU A 43 -3.07 -13.41 23.02
N HIS A 44 -2.71 -14.38 23.86
CA HIS A 44 -3.42 -15.65 23.91
C HIS A 44 -4.91 -15.41 24.19
N GLY A 45 -5.80 -16.07 23.44
CA GLY A 45 -7.26 -15.87 23.54
C GLY A 45 -7.80 -14.71 22.69
N SER A 46 -6.93 -13.84 22.15
CA SER A 46 -7.37 -12.78 21.25
C SER A 46 -7.94 -13.32 19.93
N SER A 47 -8.76 -12.50 19.27
CA SER A 47 -9.36 -12.89 17.98
C SER A 47 -8.33 -13.16 16.89
N LEU A 48 -7.22 -12.39 16.87
CA LEU A 48 -6.13 -12.55 15.91
C LEU A 48 -5.26 -13.77 16.23
N ALA A 49 -4.97 -14.05 17.50
CA ALA A 49 -4.27 -15.28 17.89
C ALA A 49 -5.06 -16.53 17.44
N ALA A 50 -6.38 -16.48 17.60
CA ALA A 50 -7.27 -17.55 17.15
C ALA A 50 -7.35 -17.70 15.63
N ASP A 51 -6.85 -16.75 14.83
CA ASP A 51 -6.80 -16.88 13.38
C ASP A 51 -5.66 -17.79 12.91
N SER A 52 -4.63 -18.02 13.75
CA SER A 52 -3.48 -18.86 13.42
C SER A 52 -3.88 -20.32 13.14
N MET A 53 -3.22 -20.93 12.16
CA MET A 53 -3.37 -22.34 11.77
C MET A 53 -2.02 -22.93 11.42
N GLU A 54 -1.84 -24.23 11.62
CA GLU A 54 -0.66 -24.93 11.11
C GLU A 54 -0.55 -24.72 9.59
N GLY A 55 0.62 -24.28 9.12
CA GLY A 55 0.86 -23.96 7.72
C GLY A 55 0.37 -22.59 7.23
N LEU A 56 -0.31 -21.79 8.07
CA LEU A 56 -0.76 -20.44 7.71
C LEU A 56 -0.69 -19.47 8.90
N SER A 57 0.23 -18.51 8.81
CA SER A 57 0.20 -17.33 9.68
C SER A 57 -0.63 -16.23 9.02
N VAL A 58 -1.69 -15.80 9.70
CA VAL A 58 -2.52 -14.64 9.32
C VAL A 58 -1.86 -13.34 9.77
N GLU A 59 -1.26 -13.35 10.95
CA GLU A 59 -0.64 -12.16 11.55
C GLU A 59 0.59 -11.68 10.79
N ASN A 60 1.50 -12.59 10.40
CA ASN A 60 2.77 -12.21 9.77
C ASN A 60 2.59 -11.33 8.52
N PRO A 61 1.75 -11.69 7.53
CA PRO A 61 1.55 -10.84 6.35
C PRO A 61 0.86 -9.51 6.70
N ILE A 62 0.00 -9.46 7.72
CA ILE A 62 -0.61 -8.22 8.20
C ILE A 62 0.48 -7.30 8.76
N TRP A 63 1.28 -7.79 9.70
CA TRP A 63 2.33 -7.02 10.34
C TRP A 63 3.38 -6.55 9.34
N TYR A 64 3.81 -7.44 8.44
CA TYR A 64 4.71 -7.10 7.34
C TYR A 64 4.16 -5.96 6.49
N SER A 65 2.88 -6.03 6.10
CA SER A 65 2.25 -5.00 5.28
C SER A 65 2.18 -3.64 6.00
N MET A 66 1.94 -3.64 7.31
CA MET A 66 1.95 -2.42 8.13
C MET A 66 3.37 -1.82 8.25
N CYS A 67 4.40 -2.67 8.38
CA CYS A 67 5.80 -2.23 8.38
C CYS A 67 6.19 -1.59 7.05
N ILE A 68 5.90 -2.27 5.92
CA ILE A 68 6.18 -1.74 4.58
C ILE A 68 5.47 -0.41 4.34
N SER A 69 4.20 -0.30 4.77
CA SER A 69 3.46 0.95 4.65
C SER A 69 4.10 2.09 5.45
N SER A 70 4.48 1.81 6.70
CA SER A 70 5.15 2.78 7.57
C SER A 70 6.48 3.24 6.98
N GLU A 71 7.31 2.30 6.53
CA GLU A 71 8.62 2.55 5.91
C GLU A 71 8.50 3.44 4.66
N HIS A 72 7.55 3.17 3.78
CA HIS A 72 7.39 3.94 2.55
C HIS A 72 6.86 5.35 2.82
N LEU A 73 5.97 5.52 3.81
CA LEU A 73 5.54 6.86 4.23
C LEU A 73 6.69 7.65 4.82
N ASP A 74 7.51 7.02 5.67
CA ASP A 74 8.69 7.63 6.29
C ASP A 74 9.68 8.09 5.21
N PHE A 75 10.03 7.19 4.28
CA PHE A 75 10.89 7.50 3.15
C PHE A 75 10.35 8.66 2.30
N ALA A 76 9.06 8.69 1.99
CA ALA A 76 8.49 9.77 1.20
C ALA A 76 8.65 11.13 1.89
N ILE A 77 8.34 11.21 3.19
CA ILE A 77 8.41 12.44 3.99
C ILE A 77 9.86 12.90 4.12
N ASP A 78 10.77 12.00 4.47
CA ASP A 78 12.19 12.30 4.62
C ASP A 78 12.82 12.73 3.29
N ALA A 79 12.51 12.03 2.20
CA ALA A 79 12.98 12.41 0.87
C ALA A 79 12.45 13.78 0.45
N MET A 80 11.17 14.08 0.67
CA MET A 80 10.60 15.41 0.38
C MET A 80 11.30 16.52 1.17
N ARG A 81 11.55 16.30 2.46
CA ARG A 81 12.27 17.26 3.33
C ARG A 81 13.72 17.44 2.88
N ALA A 82 14.43 16.34 2.65
CA ALA A 82 15.86 16.35 2.32
C ALA A 82 16.15 16.98 0.95
N THR A 83 15.31 16.71 -0.06
CA THR A 83 15.53 17.24 -1.40
C THR A 83 14.88 18.59 -1.61
N SER A 84 13.84 18.94 -0.85
CA SER A 84 13.00 20.12 -1.11
C SER A 84 12.48 20.17 -2.55
N THR A 85 12.25 19.00 -3.16
CA THR A 85 11.75 18.87 -4.53
C THR A 85 10.38 18.22 -4.56
N MET A 86 9.63 18.46 -5.63
CA MET A 86 8.44 17.68 -5.97
C MET A 86 8.67 16.92 -7.29
N TYR A 87 9.27 15.73 -7.19
CA TYR A 87 9.47 14.87 -8.36
C TYR A 87 8.12 14.48 -8.97
N PRO A 88 7.94 14.57 -10.30
CA PRO A 88 6.64 14.35 -10.93
C PRO A 88 6.03 12.96 -10.70
N THR A 89 6.84 11.92 -10.52
CA THR A 89 6.39 10.53 -10.46
C THR A 89 6.86 9.78 -9.22
N ALA A 90 8.06 10.07 -8.72
CA ALA A 90 8.73 9.25 -7.71
C ALA A 90 7.92 9.13 -6.40
N TYR A 91 7.44 10.24 -5.85
CA TYR A 91 6.66 10.22 -4.61
C TYR A 91 5.33 9.48 -4.77
N MET A 92 4.71 9.54 -5.96
CA MET A 92 3.49 8.78 -6.24
C MET A 92 3.75 7.28 -6.30
N THR A 93 4.91 6.84 -6.79
CA THR A 93 5.31 5.43 -6.73
C THR A 93 5.49 4.95 -5.29
N VAL A 94 6.15 5.74 -4.45
CA VAL A 94 6.35 5.42 -3.03
C VAL A 94 5.01 5.40 -2.28
N ALA A 95 4.19 6.44 -2.44
CA ALA A 95 2.88 6.56 -1.82
C ALA A 95 1.94 5.42 -2.24
N ARG A 96 2.00 4.99 -3.51
CA ARG A 96 1.26 3.81 -4.00
C ARG A 96 1.64 2.56 -3.22
N THR A 97 2.93 2.29 -3.04
CA THR A 97 3.37 1.10 -2.31
C THR A 97 2.92 1.16 -0.84
N ALA A 98 3.05 2.34 -0.22
CA ALA A 98 2.53 2.54 1.14
C ALA A 98 1.03 2.26 1.24
N PHE A 99 0.25 2.79 0.30
CA PHE A 99 -1.19 2.61 0.23
C PHE A 99 -1.59 1.15 0.00
N VAL A 100 -0.98 0.46 -0.96
CA VAL A 100 -1.24 -0.96 -1.25
C VAL A 100 -0.97 -1.84 -0.03
N ALA A 101 0.15 -1.61 0.65
CA ALA A 101 0.49 -2.37 1.84
C ALA A 101 -0.52 -2.13 2.97
N ALA A 102 -0.91 -0.87 3.22
CA ALA A 102 -1.97 -0.56 4.18
C ALA A 102 -3.31 -1.23 3.82
N VAL A 103 -3.71 -1.17 2.56
CA VAL A 103 -4.93 -1.83 2.05
C VAL A 103 -4.88 -3.33 2.31
N ASN A 104 -3.77 -4.00 2.03
CA ASN A 104 -3.66 -5.45 2.26
C ASN A 104 -3.84 -5.80 3.73
N ALA A 105 -3.27 -4.99 4.64
CA ALA A 105 -3.47 -5.17 6.09
C ALA A 105 -4.94 -4.97 6.49
N VAL A 106 -5.58 -3.88 6.08
CA VAL A 106 -7.00 -3.62 6.34
C VAL A 106 -7.87 -4.71 5.73
N TRP A 107 -7.61 -5.12 4.50
CA TRP A 107 -8.39 -6.15 3.81
C TRP A 107 -8.34 -7.48 4.54
N MET A 108 -7.20 -7.90 5.10
CA MET A 108 -7.11 -9.11 5.91
C MET A 108 -7.74 -8.95 7.29
N LEU A 109 -7.59 -7.78 7.92
CA LEU A 109 -8.08 -7.57 9.29
C LEU A 109 -9.58 -7.31 9.34
N ALA A 110 -10.13 -6.48 8.46
CA ALA A 110 -11.46 -5.89 8.57
C ALA A 110 -12.62 -6.89 8.72
N PRO A 111 -12.65 -8.06 8.05
CA PRO A 111 -13.73 -9.02 8.25
C PRO A 111 -13.95 -9.39 9.72
N SER A 112 -15.21 -9.46 10.12
CA SER A 112 -15.61 -9.92 11.45
C SER A 112 -15.45 -11.44 11.60
N ALA A 113 -15.72 -12.19 10.53
CA ALA A 113 -15.61 -13.64 10.51
C ALA A 113 -14.15 -14.10 10.44
N ARG A 114 -13.76 -14.97 11.38
CA ARG A 114 -12.44 -15.63 11.42
C ARG A 114 -12.13 -16.39 10.13
N GLN A 115 -13.12 -17.13 9.64
CA GLN A 115 -13.01 -17.89 8.40
C GLN A 115 -12.60 -16.99 7.23
N GLU A 116 -13.28 -15.85 7.07
CA GLU A 116 -12.98 -14.91 5.98
C GLU A 116 -11.58 -14.30 6.11
N ARG A 117 -11.13 -13.94 7.32
CA ARG A 117 -9.76 -13.43 7.53
C ARG A 117 -8.70 -14.46 7.13
N ARG A 118 -8.90 -15.73 7.49
CA ARG A 118 -8.02 -16.85 7.11
C ARG A 118 -8.00 -17.07 5.61
N GLU A 119 -9.17 -17.06 4.95
CA GLU A 119 -9.27 -17.19 3.50
C GLU A 119 -8.58 -16.03 2.78
N ARG A 120 -8.74 -14.79 3.26
CA ARG A 120 -8.07 -13.61 2.70
C ARG A 120 -6.54 -13.71 2.83
N ALA A 121 -6.04 -14.09 4.01
CA ALA A 121 -4.60 -14.33 4.21
C ALA A 121 -4.06 -15.44 3.30
N LEU A 122 -4.80 -16.55 3.16
CA LEU A 122 -4.43 -17.64 2.26
C LEU A 122 -4.36 -17.17 0.80
N LYS A 123 -5.33 -16.38 0.33
CA LYS A 123 -5.36 -15.86 -1.05
C LYS A 123 -4.15 -14.99 -1.37
N LEU A 124 -3.78 -14.09 -0.45
CA LEU A 124 -2.58 -13.26 -0.58
C LEU A 124 -1.32 -14.12 -0.62
N ARG A 125 -1.20 -15.10 0.29
CA ARG A 125 -0.02 -15.98 0.35
C ARG A 125 0.09 -16.90 -0.86
N ALA A 126 -1.03 -17.40 -1.37
CA ALA A 126 -1.09 -18.24 -2.56
C ALA A 126 -0.62 -17.47 -3.80
N ASP A 127 -1.09 -16.23 -3.97
CA ASP A 127 -0.67 -15.39 -5.08
C ASP A 127 0.83 -15.02 -5.00
N ASP A 128 1.33 -14.67 -3.83
CA ASP A 128 2.76 -14.39 -3.59
C ASP A 128 3.64 -15.61 -3.96
N LEU A 129 3.30 -16.81 -3.47
CA LEU A 129 4.01 -18.04 -3.84
C LEU A 129 3.93 -18.32 -5.34
N ARG A 130 2.76 -18.11 -5.96
CA ARG A 130 2.59 -18.29 -7.41
C ARG A 130 3.48 -17.32 -8.20
N VAL A 131 3.57 -16.05 -7.78
CA VAL A 131 4.45 -15.06 -8.40
C VAL A 131 5.91 -15.47 -8.24
N GLN A 132 6.35 -15.87 -7.06
CA GLN A 132 7.72 -16.36 -6.83
C GLN A 132 8.07 -17.55 -7.74
N VAL A 133 7.20 -18.56 -7.82
CA VAL A 133 7.40 -19.71 -8.72
C VAL A 133 7.53 -19.25 -10.17
N THR A 134 6.64 -18.34 -10.61
CA THR A 134 6.67 -17.82 -11.99
C THR A 134 7.97 -17.04 -12.26
N SER A 135 8.39 -16.17 -11.34
CA SER A 135 9.62 -15.40 -11.46
C SER A 135 10.85 -16.29 -11.58
N PHE A 136 10.98 -17.33 -10.75
CA PHE A 136 12.11 -18.26 -10.84
C PHE A 136 12.01 -19.19 -12.05
N ARG A 137 10.81 -19.58 -12.49
CA ARG A 137 10.61 -20.40 -13.70
C ARG A 137 10.88 -19.63 -15.00
N ASP A 138 10.66 -18.33 -15.01
CA ASP A 138 10.82 -17.54 -16.25
C ASP A 138 12.19 -16.81 -16.30
N MET A 139 12.97 -16.88 -15.21
CA MET A 139 14.32 -16.34 -15.13
C MET A 139 15.29 -17.08 -16.09
N LYS A 140 16.00 -16.30 -16.91
CA LYS A 140 17.11 -16.80 -17.72
C LYS A 140 18.36 -16.97 -16.86
N ILE A 141 18.94 -18.15 -16.86
CA ILE A 141 20.21 -18.42 -16.18
C ILE A 141 21.32 -18.45 -17.24
N PRO A 142 22.43 -17.70 -17.04
CA PRO A 142 23.59 -17.77 -17.93
C PRO A 142 24.21 -19.17 -17.97
N ASP A 143 24.78 -19.54 -19.11
CA ASP A 143 25.45 -20.84 -19.28
C ASP A 143 26.57 -21.05 -18.24
N GLY A 144 26.67 -22.27 -17.71
CA GLY A 144 27.68 -22.63 -16.69
C GLY A 144 27.35 -22.20 -15.26
N LYS A 145 26.15 -21.67 -15.00
CA LYS A 145 25.64 -21.38 -13.64
C LYS A 145 24.81 -22.56 -13.10
N PRO A 146 24.70 -22.73 -11.77
CA PRO A 146 24.11 -23.93 -11.17
C PRO A 146 22.60 -24.00 -11.39
N GLN A 147 22.18 -24.73 -12.42
CA GLN A 147 20.79 -25.06 -12.70
C GLN A 147 20.14 -25.87 -11.57
N GLU A 148 20.94 -26.65 -10.83
CA GLU A 148 20.53 -27.43 -9.65
C GLU A 148 19.97 -26.54 -8.54
N ALA A 149 20.66 -25.45 -8.19
CA ALA A 149 20.19 -24.53 -7.15
C ALA A 149 18.81 -23.91 -7.46
N ARG A 150 18.52 -23.69 -8.76
CA ARG A 150 17.18 -23.24 -9.19
C ARG A 150 16.15 -24.35 -9.09
N ALA A 151 16.51 -25.58 -9.45
CA ALA A 151 15.61 -26.73 -9.32
C ALA A 151 15.23 -26.94 -7.85
N ASP A 152 16.22 -26.94 -6.95
CA ASP A 152 16.02 -27.07 -5.50
C ASP A 152 15.09 -25.98 -4.96
N LEU A 153 15.29 -24.72 -5.37
CA LEU A 153 14.43 -23.63 -4.96
C LEU A 153 12.99 -23.79 -5.47
N LEU A 154 12.83 -24.22 -6.73
CA LEU A 154 11.50 -24.48 -7.30
C LEU A 154 10.79 -25.62 -6.58
N ASP A 155 11.51 -26.65 -6.16
CA ASP A 155 10.95 -27.77 -5.42
C ASP A 155 10.53 -27.35 -3.99
N GLN A 156 11.35 -26.56 -3.29
CA GLN A 156 10.95 -25.95 -2.01
C GLN A 156 9.70 -25.07 -2.14
N LEU A 157 9.57 -24.30 -3.22
CA LEU A 157 8.39 -23.48 -3.45
C LEU A 157 7.14 -24.34 -3.75
N ARG A 158 7.29 -25.45 -4.47
CA ARG A 158 6.20 -26.42 -4.73
C ARG A 158 5.76 -27.13 -3.45
N GLU A 159 6.69 -27.48 -2.57
CA GLU A 159 6.37 -28.04 -1.25
C GLU A 159 5.55 -27.05 -0.40
N ARG A 160 5.94 -25.77 -0.41
CA ARG A 160 5.16 -24.71 0.25
C ARG A 160 3.77 -24.55 -0.36
N GLN A 161 3.63 -24.65 -1.70
CA GLN A 161 2.32 -24.65 -2.36
C GLN A 161 1.47 -25.86 -1.95
N ALA A 162 2.06 -27.06 -1.88
CA ALA A 162 1.36 -28.27 -1.45
C ALA A 162 0.88 -28.15 0.01
N SER A 163 1.73 -27.61 0.89
CA SER A 163 1.38 -27.33 2.28
C SER A 163 0.22 -26.32 2.38
N LEU A 164 0.28 -25.22 1.62
CA LEU A 164 -0.80 -24.23 1.57
C LEU A 164 -2.10 -24.79 0.97
N GLN A 165 -2.02 -25.72 0.01
CA GLN A 165 -3.20 -26.40 -0.53
C GLN A 165 -3.91 -27.27 0.53
N SER A 166 -3.15 -27.89 1.44
CA SER A 166 -3.72 -28.62 2.58
C SER A 166 -4.45 -27.67 3.52
N VAL A 167 -3.90 -26.47 3.77
CA VAL A 167 -4.60 -25.43 4.54
C VAL A 167 -5.88 -24.99 3.81
N ALA A 168 -5.83 -24.75 2.51
CA ALA A 168 -7.01 -24.38 1.72
C ALA A 168 -8.14 -25.41 1.85
N LYS A 169 -7.80 -26.71 1.80
CA LYS A 169 -8.74 -27.81 2.03
C LYS A 169 -9.33 -27.78 3.44
N SER A 170 -8.51 -27.52 4.47
CA SER A 170 -8.99 -27.39 5.85
C SER A 170 -9.93 -26.19 6.07
N LEU A 171 -9.78 -25.15 5.24
CA LEU A 171 -10.68 -24.00 5.17
C LEU A 171 -11.89 -24.24 4.26
N SER A 172 -12.09 -25.45 3.73
CA SER A 172 -13.15 -25.77 2.74
C SER A 172 -13.07 -24.94 1.45
N MET A 173 -11.91 -24.40 1.10
CA MET A 173 -11.69 -23.71 -0.17
C MET A 173 -11.51 -24.74 -1.30
N THR A 174 -12.25 -24.56 -2.40
CA THR A 174 -12.17 -25.42 -3.59
C THR A 174 -11.15 -24.94 -4.63
N GLU A 175 -10.63 -23.73 -4.46
CA GLU A 175 -9.66 -23.12 -5.35
C GLU A 175 -8.29 -23.84 -5.30
N ASP A 176 -7.67 -23.98 -6.46
CA ASP A 176 -6.30 -24.48 -6.61
C ASP A 176 -5.31 -23.35 -6.28
N VAL A 177 -4.54 -23.49 -5.19
CA VAL A 177 -3.65 -22.43 -4.69
C VAL A 177 -2.58 -22.02 -5.71
N THR A 178 -2.23 -22.91 -6.65
CA THR A 178 -1.26 -22.61 -7.72
C THR A 178 -1.83 -21.66 -8.78
N LYS A 179 -3.16 -21.50 -8.82
CA LYS A 179 -3.90 -20.69 -9.80
C LYS A 179 -4.56 -19.47 -9.19
N ILE A 180 -4.62 -19.36 -7.86
CA ILE A 180 -5.15 -18.17 -7.19
C ILE A 180 -4.39 -16.93 -7.66
N ARG A 181 -5.16 -15.92 -8.07
CA ARG A 181 -4.67 -14.59 -8.43
C ARG A 181 -5.34 -13.57 -7.55
N PHE A 182 -4.55 -12.91 -6.70
CA PHE A 182 -5.07 -11.84 -5.87
C PHE A 182 -5.35 -10.61 -6.74
N ASN A 183 -6.59 -10.12 -6.67
CA ASN A 183 -7.00 -8.94 -7.41
C ASN A 183 -6.85 -7.71 -6.52
N GLN A 184 -5.70 -7.05 -6.61
CA GLN A 184 -5.38 -5.86 -5.82
C GLN A 184 -6.42 -4.75 -5.99
N THR A 185 -6.92 -4.52 -7.21
CA THR A 185 -7.96 -3.50 -7.47
C THR A 185 -9.23 -3.81 -6.70
N LYS A 186 -9.72 -5.07 -6.71
CA LYS A 186 -10.91 -5.45 -5.94
C LYS A 186 -10.72 -5.32 -4.43
N ALA A 187 -9.52 -5.58 -3.92
CA ALA A 187 -9.22 -5.38 -2.50
C ALA A 187 -9.23 -3.89 -2.13
N ILE A 188 -8.72 -3.02 -3.02
CA ILE A 188 -8.76 -1.56 -2.85
C ILE A 188 -10.20 -1.06 -2.91
N ASP A 189 -11.00 -1.49 -3.88
CA ASP A 189 -12.41 -1.11 -4.00
C ASP A 189 -13.18 -1.52 -2.74
N TRP A 190 -12.98 -2.76 -2.27
CA TRP A 190 -13.59 -3.25 -1.03
C TRP A 190 -13.16 -2.41 0.18
N VAL A 191 -11.86 -2.12 0.35
CA VAL A 191 -11.40 -1.30 1.48
C VAL A 191 -11.95 0.12 1.40
N ALA A 192 -12.00 0.74 0.22
CA ALA A 192 -12.58 2.07 0.05
C ALA A 192 -14.04 2.12 0.50
N GLU A 193 -14.83 1.10 0.15
CA GLU A 193 -16.25 0.98 0.53
C GLU A 193 -16.46 0.72 2.03
N HIS A 194 -15.50 0.10 2.73
CA HIS A 194 -15.71 -0.38 4.10
C HIS A 194 -14.89 0.36 5.17
N MET A 195 -13.92 1.20 4.78
CA MET A 195 -13.00 1.86 5.72
C MET A 195 -13.57 3.12 6.37
N HIS A 196 -14.37 3.91 5.64
CA HIS A 196 -14.72 5.26 6.07
C HIS A 196 -15.87 5.33 7.09
N GLY A 197 -16.62 4.23 7.29
CA GLY A 197 -17.79 4.21 8.19
C GLY A 197 -18.90 5.19 7.81
N VAL A 198 -18.77 5.84 6.65
CA VAL A 198 -19.65 6.84 6.08
C VAL A 198 -19.75 6.51 4.59
N ASP A 199 -20.97 6.38 4.09
CA ASP A 199 -21.26 6.23 2.66
C ASP A 199 -20.98 7.58 1.96
N ASP A 200 -19.69 7.86 1.74
CA ASP A 200 -19.22 9.06 1.06
C ASP A 200 -18.56 8.67 -0.28
N ASP A 201 -19.35 8.75 -1.35
CA ASP A 201 -18.92 8.45 -2.72
C ASP A 201 -17.68 9.25 -3.14
N LEU A 202 -17.49 10.46 -2.60
CA LEU A 202 -16.32 11.28 -2.90
C LEU A 202 -15.05 10.68 -2.28
N LEU A 203 -15.11 10.21 -1.04
CA LEU A 203 -13.96 9.57 -0.37
C LEU A 203 -13.63 8.21 -1.00
N ILE A 204 -14.65 7.45 -1.40
CA ILE A 204 -14.46 6.19 -2.15
C ILE A 204 -13.76 6.49 -3.47
N GLY A 205 -14.28 7.44 -4.26
CA GLY A 205 -13.70 7.84 -5.54
C GLY A 205 -12.28 8.39 -5.40
N ALA A 206 -12.00 9.17 -4.36
CA ALA A 206 -10.67 9.70 -4.07
C ALA A 206 -9.66 8.58 -3.77
N THR A 207 -10.04 7.62 -2.92
CA THR A 207 -9.20 6.47 -2.56
C THR A 207 -8.86 5.62 -3.79
N GLN A 208 -9.85 5.34 -4.64
CA GLN A 208 -9.60 4.61 -5.89
C GLN A 208 -8.78 5.42 -6.91
N SER A 209 -8.94 6.74 -6.95
CA SER A 209 -8.15 7.62 -7.82
C SER A 209 -6.67 7.59 -7.45
N VAL A 210 -6.34 7.63 -6.15
CA VAL A 210 -4.95 7.49 -5.66
C VAL A 210 -4.32 6.20 -6.16
N TRP A 211 -5.03 5.08 -6.12
CA TRP A 211 -4.56 3.80 -6.68
C TRP A 211 -4.25 3.89 -8.17
N ARG A 212 -5.20 4.39 -8.97
CA ARG A 212 -5.07 4.47 -10.43
C ARG A 212 -3.92 5.39 -10.82
N SER A 213 -3.84 6.57 -10.22
CA SER A 213 -2.77 7.56 -10.44
C SER A 213 -1.41 7.01 -10.01
N GLY A 214 -1.30 6.43 -8.81
CA GLY A 214 -0.06 5.82 -8.34
C GLY A 214 0.41 4.68 -9.26
N SER A 215 -0.52 3.84 -9.71
CA SER A 215 -0.22 2.75 -10.66
C SER A 215 0.30 3.28 -11.99
N ALA A 216 -0.34 4.32 -12.54
CA ALA A 216 0.10 4.97 -13.76
C ALA A 216 1.50 5.58 -13.64
N ALA A 217 1.82 6.18 -12.48
CA ALA A 217 3.16 6.66 -12.15
C ALA A 217 4.20 5.53 -12.16
N ALA A 218 3.91 4.44 -11.44
CA ALA A 218 4.82 3.30 -11.25
C ALA A 218 5.11 2.55 -12.57
N HIS A 219 4.14 2.51 -13.48
CA HIS A 219 4.30 1.86 -14.79
C HIS A 219 4.74 2.81 -15.92
N ALA A 220 5.20 4.02 -15.59
CA ALA A 220 5.65 5.04 -16.54
C ALA A 220 4.61 5.32 -17.66
N GLN A 221 3.32 5.31 -17.32
CA GLN A 221 2.26 5.47 -18.31
C GLN A 221 2.19 6.92 -18.80
N TYR A 222 2.18 7.10 -20.12
CA TYR A 222 2.26 8.42 -20.74
C TYR A 222 1.14 9.39 -20.31
N HIS A 223 -0.08 8.89 -20.11
CA HIS A 223 -1.20 9.71 -19.65
C HIS A 223 -0.96 10.37 -18.28
N PHE A 224 -0.17 9.71 -17.41
CA PHE A 224 0.20 10.27 -16.12
C PHE A 224 1.13 11.49 -16.27
N GLY A 225 2.02 11.45 -17.26
CA GLY A 225 2.87 12.58 -17.65
C GLY A 225 2.06 13.74 -18.22
N ILE A 226 1.06 13.46 -19.09
CA ILE A 226 0.18 14.50 -19.65
C ILE A 226 -0.51 15.32 -18.56
N MET A 227 -0.98 14.66 -17.49
CA MET A 227 -1.64 15.34 -16.36
C MET A 227 -0.72 16.29 -15.59
N ARG A 228 0.61 16.20 -15.80
CA ARG A 228 1.65 16.94 -15.08
C ARG A 228 2.40 17.95 -15.93
N VAL A 229 1.94 18.18 -17.16
CA VAL A 229 2.51 19.19 -18.05
C VAL A 229 2.38 20.56 -17.43
N ASP A 230 3.50 21.23 -17.19
CA ASP A 230 3.50 22.65 -16.91
C ASP A 230 3.26 23.41 -18.21
N ARG A 231 2.00 23.79 -18.43
CA ARG A 231 1.58 24.50 -19.65
C ARG A 231 2.25 25.87 -19.80
N ASN A 232 2.79 26.43 -18.72
CA ASN A 232 3.50 27.71 -18.75
C ASN A 232 4.97 27.58 -19.18
N GLU A 233 5.52 26.36 -19.20
CA GLU A 233 6.90 26.07 -19.59
C GLU A 233 6.96 25.19 -20.86
N THR A 234 6.22 25.59 -21.89
CA THR A 234 6.26 24.92 -23.19
C THR A 234 7.30 25.57 -24.09
N VAL A 235 8.36 24.83 -24.42
CA VAL A 235 9.35 25.23 -25.44
C VAL A 235 8.92 24.66 -26.78
N ARG A 236 8.54 25.53 -27.71
CA ARG A 236 8.23 25.12 -29.09
C ARG A 236 9.53 24.93 -29.86
N ASP A 237 9.63 23.80 -30.55
CA ASP A 237 10.70 23.51 -31.48
C ASP A 237 10.40 24.14 -32.86
N ALA A 238 11.45 24.49 -33.60
CA ALA A 238 11.39 25.01 -34.96
C ALA A 238 10.72 24.02 -35.94
N GLY A 239 10.72 22.72 -35.65
CA GLY A 239 10.04 21.68 -36.41
C GLY A 239 8.54 21.49 -36.11
N GLY A 240 7.94 22.34 -35.27
CA GLY A 240 6.53 22.24 -34.89
C GLY A 240 6.24 21.28 -33.72
N GLY A 241 7.28 20.67 -33.14
CA GLY A 241 7.18 19.93 -31.88
C GLY A 241 7.13 20.86 -30.67
N SER A 242 6.76 20.31 -29.50
CA SER A 242 6.85 21.03 -28.23
C SER A 242 7.48 20.14 -27.16
N VAL A 243 8.46 20.68 -26.45
CA VAL A 243 9.01 20.10 -25.22
C VAL A 243 8.34 20.81 -24.04
N VAL A 244 7.89 20.02 -23.06
CA VAL A 244 7.22 20.53 -21.87
C VAL A 244 7.92 20.02 -20.62
N ARG A 245 8.00 20.86 -19.59
CA ARG A 245 8.44 20.41 -18.26
C ARG A 245 7.28 19.69 -17.56
N LEU A 246 7.61 18.59 -16.88
CA LEU A 246 6.69 17.94 -15.95
C LEU A 246 6.93 18.47 -14.54
N ARG A 247 5.85 18.68 -13.78
CA ARG A 247 5.92 19.09 -12.38
C ARG A 247 5.20 18.09 -11.47
N GLY A 248 5.69 17.92 -10.25
CA GLY A 248 4.91 17.31 -9.18
C GLY A 248 4.02 18.35 -8.51
N ASP A 249 2.92 17.90 -7.90
CA ASP A 249 1.96 18.74 -7.19
C ASP A 249 1.69 18.15 -5.80
N LEU A 250 1.91 18.95 -4.75
CA LEU A 250 1.64 18.50 -3.39
C LEU A 250 0.15 18.47 -3.10
N ASP A 251 -0.62 19.40 -3.64
CA ASP A 251 -1.98 19.66 -3.19
C ASP A 251 -2.98 18.72 -3.84
N SER A 252 -2.78 18.46 -5.13
CA SER A 252 -3.70 17.66 -5.94
C SER A 252 -3.27 16.20 -6.11
N ASP A 253 -1.98 15.88 -5.90
CA ASP A 253 -1.44 14.55 -6.15
C ASP A 253 -0.79 13.92 -4.91
N VAL A 254 0.42 14.39 -4.55
CA VAL A 254 1.29 13.69 -3.59
C VAL A 254 0.71 13.74 -2.19
N GLY A 255 0.22 14.90 -1.76
CA GLY A 255 -0.41 15.09 -0.44
C GLY A 255 -1.62 14.18 -0.26
N PRO A 256 -2.62 14.20 -1.17
CA PRO A 256 -3.75 13.27 -1.11
C PRO A 256 -3.33 11.80 -1.10
N ALA A 257 -2.31 11.41 -1.88
CA ALA A 257 -1.82 10.03 -1.90
C ALA A 257 -1.18 9.61 -0.58
N LEU A 258 -0.35 10.46 0.02
CA LEU A 258 0.24 10.22 1.35
C LEU A 258 -0.83 10.20 2.44
N ALA A 259 -1.81 11.09 2.37
CA ALA A 259 -2.92 11.13 3.31
C ALA A 259 -3.78 9.85 3.24
N ALA A 260 -4.11 9.38 2.03
CA ALA A 260 -4.85 8.13 1.85
C ALA A 260 -4.08 6.93 2.43
N ALA A 261 -2.79 6.81 2.12
CA ALA A 261 -1.94 5.78 2.70
C ALA A 261 -1.89 5.84 4.23
N ALA A 262 -1.70 7.03 4.80
CA ALA A 262 -1.65 7.23 6.25
C ALA A 262 -2.99 6.92 6.93
N MET A 263 -4.12 7.33 6.35
CA MET A 263 -5.45 7.03 6.89
C MET A 263 -5.73 5.52 6.87
N THR A 264 -5.43 4.84 5.77
CA THR A 264 -5.59 3.38 5.68
C THR A 264 -4.66 2.64 6.63
N LEU A 265 -3.43 3.11 6.81
CA LEU A 265 -2.50 2.51 7.76
C LEU A 265 -2.96 2.73 9.21
N SER A 266 -3.49 3.92 9.53
CA SER A 266 -4.10 4.20 10.83
C SER A 266 -5.25 3.23 11.12
N GLU A 267 -6.08 2.93 10.12
CA GLU A 267 -7.14 1.94 10.26
C GLU A 267 -6.58 0.53 10.45
N ALA A 268 -5.52 0.15 9.73
CA ALA A 268 -4.86 -1.14 9.92
C ALA A 268 -4.35 -1.30 11.37
N PHE A 269 -3.68 -0.29 11.93
CA PHE A 269 -3.24 -0.30 13.32
C PHE A 269 -4.41 -0.40 14.29
N ARG A 270 -5.49 0.37 14.07
CA ARG A 270 -6.70 0.31 14.91
C ARG A 270 -7.33 -1.09 14.90
N LEU A 271 -7.47 -1.70 13.72
CA LEU A 271 -8.04 -3.05 13.54
C LEU A 271 -7.13 -4.13 14.12
N TYR A 272 -5.80 -3.97 14.02
CA TYR A 272 -4.81 -4.87 14.62
C TYR A 272 -4.89 -4.79 16.15
N ASP A 273 -4.90 -3.58 16.73
CA ASP A 273 -5.08 -3.36 18.17
C ASP A 273 -6.38 -3.95 18.70
N LEU A 274 -7.48 -3.74 17.98
CA LEU A 274 -8.78 -4.30 18.33
C LEU A 274 -8.73 -5.85 18.39
N ARG A 275 -7.98 -6.49 17.50
CA ARG A 275 -8.01 -7.96 17.34
C ARG A 275 -6.93 -8.69 18.12
N ARG A 276 -5.81 -8.02 18.43
CA ARG A 276 -4.66 -8.63 19.13
C ARG A 276 -4.84 -8.73 20.63
N VAL A 277 -5.76 -7.97 21.21
CA VAL A 277 -6.05 -7.97 22.66
C VAL A 277 -7.14 -8.99 22.95
N SER A 278 -7.03 -9.72 24.07
CA SER A 278 -8.10 -10.59 24.54
C SER A 278 -9.23 -9.75 25.15
N HIS A 279 -10.46 -9.99 24.70
CA HIS A 279 -11.67 -9.33 25.23
C HIS A 279 -12.47 -10.24 26.16
N ASP A 280 -11.89 -11.37 26.59
CA ASP A 280 -12.48 -12.21 27.61
C ASP A 280 -12.66 -11.38 28.88
N ARG A 281 -13.91 -11.00 29.16
CA ARG A 281 -14.28 -10.42 30.45
C ARG A 281 -13.98 -11.48 31.52
N THR A 282 -13.10 -11.13 32.46
CA THR A 282 -13.04 -11.74 33.79
C THR A 282 -14.43 -11.94 34.37
#